data_AF-A0A1B6LBH3-F1
#
_entry.id   AF-A0A1B6LBH3-F1
#
_cell.length_a   1.000
_cell.length_b   1.000
_cell.length_c   1.000
_cell.angle_alpha   90.00
_cell.angle_beta   90.00
_cell.angle_gamma   90.00
#
_symmetry.space_group_name_H-M   'P 1'
#
loop_
_entity.id
_entity.type
_entity.pdbx_description
1 polymer ?
#
loop_
_entity_poly.entity_id
_entity_poly.type
_entity_poly.pdbx_seq_one_letter_code
_entity_poly.pdbx_strand_id
1 'polypeptide(L)'
;QLSSHRQRKHSELRYTCGECGRNMSSPMALRDHLTLHSGERAYKCGDCGKVFATMKYLRVHARTHSGEKPYSCAECDKSFTQRTSLSVHVRRFHADVKPFSCRDCPKQFVTSTLFKQHLRAHQTLSAEGSHPSS
;
A
#
# COMPACT_ATOMS: atom_id res chain seq x y z
N GLN A 1 38.38 -1.22 10.24
CA GLN A 1 37.82 -0.90 8.91
C GLN A 1 36.33 -1.21 8.95
N LEU A 2 35.52 -0.16 8.88
CA LEU A 2 34.10 -0.13 9.19
C LEU A 2 33.26 -0.80 8.10
N SER A 3 32.49 -1.81 8.47
CA SER A 3 31.14 -2.00 7.92
C SER A 3 30.24 -2.46 9.04
N SER A 4 29.94 -1.52 9.94
CA SER A 4 28.79 -1.62 10.84
C SER A 4 27.54 -1.68 9.97
N HIS A 5 27.16 -2.88 9.54
CA HIS A 5 25.83 -3.13 9.06
C HIS A 5 24.94 -3.01 10.29
N ARG A 6 24.52 -1.76 10.56
CA ARG A 6 23.55 -1.41 11.58
C ARG A 6 22.34 -2.28 11.33
N GLN A 7 22.22 -3.35 12.12
CA GLN A 7 21.02 -4.17 12.23
C GLN A 7 19.89 -3.17 12.41
N ARG A 8 19.10 -2.94 11.36
CA ARG A 8 17.82 -2.27 11.53
C ARG A 8 17.00 -3.28 12.30
N LYS A 9 17.09 -3.25 13.63
CA LYS A 9 16.02 -3.78 14.46
C LYS A 9 14.76 -3.21 13.86
N HIS A 10 13.93 -4.07 13.28
CA HIS A 10 12.56 -3.74 12.91
C HIS A 10 11.91 -3.37 14.24
N SER A 11 12.02 -2.09 14.60
CA SER A 11 11.50 -1.55 15.83
C SER A 11 10.00 -1.70 15.79
N GLU A 12 9.43 -2.34 16.79
CA GLU A 12 8.01 -2.39 17.11
C GLU A 12 7.46 -0.97 17.38
N LEU A 13 7.48 -0.09 16.38
CA LEU A 13 6.81 1.20 16.44
C LEU A 13 5.35 0.97 16.07
N ARG A 14 4.62 0.31 16.99
CA ARG A 14 3.17 0.12 16.91
C ARG A 14 2.50 1.28 17.63
N TYR A 15 2.05 2.27 16.86
CA TYR A 15 1.08 3.23 17.37
C TYR A 15 -0.31 2.66 17.09
N THR A 16 -0.84 1.90 18.04
CA THR A 16 -2.11 1.21 17.91
C THR A 16 -3.26 2.14 18.29
N CYS A 17 -4.27 2.21 17.44
CA CYS A 17 -5.53 2.86 17.80
C CYS A 17 -6.26 2.06 18.88
N GLY A 18 -6.57 2.68 20.01
CA GLY A 18 -7.34 2.04 21.08
C GLY A 18 -8.79 1.71 20.71
N GLU A 19 -9.36 2.42 19.72
CA GLU A 19 -10.76 2.25 19.31
C GLU A 19 -10.97 1.14 18.28
N CYS A 20 -10.06 1.00 17.31
CA CYS A 20 -10.20 0.00 16.23
C CYS A 20 -9.02 -0.97 16.09
N GLY A 21 -8.01 -0.90 16.98
CA GLY A 21 -6.85 -1.79 16.97
C GLY A 21 -5.90 -1.60 15.78
N ARG A 22 -6.11 -0.59 14.93
CA ARG A 22 -5.30 -0.36 13.73
C ARG A 22 -3.91 0.16 14.09
N ASN A 23 -2.88 -0.43 13.48
CA ASN A 23 -1.50 -0.01 13.67
C ASN A 23 -1.12 1.12 12.71
N MET A 24 -0.53 2.19 13.25
CA MET A 24 -0.02 3.31 12.49
C MET A 24 1.50 3.37 12.58
N SER A 25 2.14 3.86 11.52
CA SER A 25 3.60 3.90 11.38
C SER A 25 4.27 5.04 12.16
N SER A 26 3.49 5.95 12.74
CA SER A 26 3.97 7.09 13.51
C SER A 26 2.88 7.64 14.44
N PRO A 27 3.23 8.37 15.50
CA PRO A 27 2.24 9.00 16.39
C PRO A 27 1.41 10.07 15.66
N MET A 28 2.03 10.80 14.73
CA MET A 28 1.34 11.79 13.87
C MET A 28 0.22 11.11 13.06
N ALA A 29 0.52 9.95 12.46
CA ALA A 29 -0.47 9.21 11.70
C ALA A 29 -1.56 8.62 12.59
N LEU A 30 -1.26 8.21 13.84
CA LEU A 30 -2.27 7.82 14.82
C LEU A 30 -3.19 8.99 15.18
N ARG A 31 -2.63 10.17 15.47
CA ARG A 31 -3.44 11.37 15.76
C ARG A 31 -4.35 11.73 14.60
N ASP A 32 -3.83 11.74 13.37
CA ASP A 32 -4.63 12.02 12.18
C ASP A 32 -5.71 10.94 11.99
N HIS A 33 -5.40 9.67 12.26
CA HIS A 33 -6.39 8.59 12.21
C HIS A 33 -7.51 8.74 13.25
N LEU A 34 -7.20 9.17 14.48
CA LEU A 34 -8.21 9.40 15.52
C LEU A 34 -9.25 10.46 15.12
N THR A 35 -8.90 11.40 14.24
CA THR A 35 -9.89 12.37 13.70
C THR A 35 -11.02 11.70 12.91
N LEU A 36 -10.79 10.49 12.38
CA LEU A 36 -11.83 9.73 11.69
C LEU A 36 -12.86 9.14 12.67
N HIS A 37 -12.46 8.91 13.91
CA HIS A 37 -13.34 8.40 14.96
C HIS A 37 -14.16 9.53 15.61
N SER A 38 -13.50 10.62 15.98
CA SER A 38 -14.19 11.75 16.60
C SER A 38 -15.00 12.59 15.61
N GLY A 39 -14.68 12.53 14.32
CA GLY A 39 -15.24 13.42 13.29
C GLY A 39 -14.76 14.87 13.39
N GLU A 40 -14.19 15.26 14.53
CA GLU A 40 -13.57 16.56 14.72
C GLU A 40 -12.31 16.67 13.85
N ARG A 41 -12.28 17.67 12.97
CA ARG A 41 -11.16 17.96 12.03
C ARG A 41 -11.00 16.98 10.86
N ALA A 42 -12.00 16.14 10.61
CA ALA A 42 -12.00 15.29 9.43
C ALA A 42 -12.46 16.06 8.17
N TYR A 43 -11.84 15.78 7.03
CA TYR A 43 -12.10 16.48 5.77
C TYR A 43 -13.10 15.69 4.94
N LYS A 44 -14.32 16.21 4.80
CA LYS A 44 -15.40 15.56 4.05
C LYS A 44 -15.37 15.97 2.58
N CYS A 45 -15.52 14.99 1.69
CA CYS A 45 -15.74 15.21 0.27
C CYS A 45 -17.16 15.71 0.03
N GLY A 46 -17.31 16.85 -0.66
CA GLY A 46 -18.61 17.42 -1.02
C GLY A 46 -19.41 16.52 -1.96
N ASP A 47 -18.74 15.83 -2.89
CA ASP A 47 -19.43 15.08 -3.96
C ASP A 47 -19.97 13.72 -3.49
N CYS A 48 -19.27 13.04 -2.58
CA CYS A 48 -19.61 11.67 -2.18
C CYS A 48 -19.69 11.45 -0.67
N GLY A 49 -19.48 12.50 0.12
CA GLY A 49 -19.56 12.46 1.58
C GLY A 49 -18.45 11.67 2.29
N LYS A 50 -17.49 11.08 1.57
CA LYS A 50 -16.36 10.34 2.18
C LYS A 50 -15.50 11.26 3.04
N VAL A 51 -15.05 10.73 4.16
CA VAL A 51 -14.27 11.47 5.16
C VAL A 51 -12.82 11.04 5.14
N PHE A 52 -11.91 12.02 5.22
CA PHE A 52 -10.46 11.81 5.17
C PHE A 52 -9.78 12.46 6.37
N ALA A 53 -8.75 11.79 6.89
CA ALA A 53 -7.99 12.26 8.04
C ALA A 53 -7.23 13.57 7.78
N THR A 54 -6.90 13.86 6.50
CA THR A 54 -6.16 15.08 6.13
C THR A 54 -6.66 15.66 4.81
N MET A 55 -6.51 16.97 4.65
CA MET A 55 -6.85 17.70 3.42
C MET A 55 -6.08 17.18 2.20
N LYS A 56 -4.82 16.73 2.40
CA LYS A 56 -4.00 16.13 1.34
C LYS A 56 -4.68 14.90 0.74
N TYR A 57 -5.21 14.02 1.59
CA TYR A 57 -5.91 12.82 1.13
C TYR A 57 -7.25 13.15 0.48
N LEU A 58 -7.99 14.14 1.01
CA LEU A 58 -9.20 14.63 0.36
C LEU A 58 -8.91 15.18 -1.04
N ARG A 59 -7.88 16.02 -1.21
CA ARG A 59 -7.52 16.59 -2.51
C ARG A 59 -7.14 15.52 -3.54
N VAL A 60 -6.36 14.51 -3.13
CA VAL A 60 -6.04 13.38 -4.00
C VAL A 60 -7.28 12.58 -4.35
N HIS A 61 -8.20 12.39 -3.38
CA HIS A 61 -9.48 11.73 -3.64
C HIS A 61 -10.35 12.53 -4.61
N ALA A 62 -10.43 13.86 -4.50
CA ALA A 62 -11.27 14.68 -5.39
C ALA A 62 -10.91 14.49 -6.88
N ARG A 63 -9.66 14.12 -7.20
CA ARG A 63 -9.24 13.75 -8.56
C ARG A 63 -9.98 12.53 -9.13
N THR A 64 -10.58 11.69 -8.30
CA THR A 64 -11.42 10.58 -8.78
C THR A 64 -12.75 11.05 -9.35
N HIS A 65 -13.21 12.23 -8.94
CA HIS A 65 -14.43 12.85 -9.47
C HIS A 65 -14.13 13.73 -10.68
N SER A 66 -13.08 14.55 -10.61
CA SER A 66 -12.71 15.43 -11.73
C SER A 66 -12.01 14.72 -12.88
N GLY A 67 -11.47 13.52 -12.65
CA GLY A 67 -10.66 12.81 -13.64
C GLY A 67 -9.25 13.39 -13.84
N GLU A 68 -8.84 14.39 -13.04
CA GLU A 68 -7.53 15.03 -13.15
C GLU A 68 -6.40 14.02 -12.94
N LYS A 69 -5.52 13.88 -13.94
CA LYS A 69 -4.38 12.96 -13.94
C LYS A 69 -3.08 13.73 -14.18
N PRO A 70 -2.56 14.44 -13.18
CA PRO A 70 -1.43 15.36 -13.35
C PRO A 70 -0.07 14.64 -13.55
N TYR A 71 -0.02 13.31 -13.46
CA TYR A 71 1.22 12.55 -13.60
C TYR A 71 1.18 11.70 -14.87
N SER A 72 1.79 12.17 -15.94
CA SER A 72 1.93 11.45 -17.21
C SER A 72 3.16 10.53 -17.21
N CYS A 73 3.06 9.41 -17.93
CA CYS A 73 4.21 8.59 -18.28
C CYS A 73 4.97 9.27 -19.42
N ALA A 74 6.30 9.24 -19.37
CA ALA A 74 7.14 9.78 -20.44
C ALA A 74 7.30 8.79 -21.62
N GLU A 75 7.00 7.51 -21.39
CA GLU A 75 7.21 6.43 -22.35
C GLU A 75 5.91 5.96 -23.01
N CYS A 76 4.75 6.45 -22.57
CA CYS A 76 3.45 6.20 -23.19
C CYS A 76 2.41 7.25 -22.79
N ASP A 77 1.26 7.29 -23.48
CA ASP A 77 0.20 8.29 -23.26
C ASP A 77 -0.64 8.07 -22.00
N LYS A 78 -0.18 7.26 -21.04
CA LYS A 78 -0.92 6.99 -19.81
C LYS A 78 -0.64 8.02 -18.73
N SER A 79 -1.72 8.56 -18.16
CA SER A 79 -1.66 9.51 -17.04
C SER A 79 -2.36 8.97 -15.79
N PHE A 80 -1.88 9.41 -14.62
CA PHE A 80 -2.26 8.90 -13.30
C PHE A 80 -2.61 10.04 -12.34
N THR A 81 -3.48 9.74 -11.38
CA THR A 81 -3.92 10.70 -10.34
C THR A 81 -2.86 10.90 -9.24
N GLN A 82 -1.91 9.96 -9.11
CA GLN A 82 -0.86 9.95 -8.09
C GLN A 82 0.51 9.54 -8.67
N ARG A 83 1.57 10.16 -8.15
CA ARG A 83 2.97 9.85 -8.53
C ARG A 83 3.35 8.40 -8.23
N THR A 84 2.87 7.85 -7.13
CA THR A 84 3.13 6.45 -6.74
C THR A 84 2.55 5.48 -7.77
N SER A 85 1.34 5.75 -8.27
CA SER A 85 0.72 4.96 -9.34
C SER A 85 1.53 5.01 -10.64
N LEU A 86 2.00 6.20 -11.04
CA LEU A 86 2.91 6.34 -12.18
C LEU A 86 4.21 5.54 -11.98
N SER A 87 4.84 5.65 -10.82
CA SER A 87 6.08 4.92 -10.52
C SER A 87 5.88 3.41 -10.60
N VAL A 88 4.78 2.88 -10.06
CA VAL A 88 4.43 1.46 -10.19
C VAL A 88 4.20 1.07 -11.65
N HIS A 89 3.52 1.92 -12.43
CA HIS A 89 3.30 1.68 -13.85
C HIS A 89 4.61 1.60 -14.63
N VAL A 90 5.51 2.58 -14.47
CA VAL A 90 6.83 2.57 -15.13
C VAL A 90 7.59 1.31 -14.75
N ARG A 91 7.67 0.98 -13.46
CA ARG A 91 8.35 -0.25 -13.01
C ARG A 91 7.70 -1.54 -13.53
N ARG A 92 6.43 -1.50 -13.90
CA ARG A 92 5.68 -2.68 -14.35
C ARG A 92 5.78 -2.93 -15.85
N PHE A 93 5.79 -1.87 -16.63
CA PHE A 93 5.62 -1.96 -18.09
C PHE A 93 6.84 -1.48 -18.86
N HIS A 94 7.70 -0.68 -18.21
CA HIS A 94 8.83 0.00 -18.83
C HIS A 94 10.18 -0.40 -18.22
N ALA A 95 10.17 -1.06 -17.05
CA ALA A 95 11.37 -1.61 -16.44
C ALA A 95 11.45 -3.12 -16.63
N ASP A 96 12.61 -3.61 -17.06
CA ASP A 96 12.89 -5.06 -17.17
C ASP A 96 13.23 -5.70 -15.81
N VAL A 97 13.37 -4.90 -14.76
CA VAL A 97 13.75 -5.38 -13.42
C VAL A 97 12.52 -5.81 -12.63
N LYS A 98 12.46 -7.10 -12.29
CA LYS A 98 11.44 -7.70 -11.41
C LYS A 98 12.09 -8.10 -10.08
N PRO A 99 12.18 -7.19 -9.10
CA PRO A 99 13.00 -7.42 -7.90
C PRO A 99 12.43 -8.45 -6.93
N PHE A 100 11.19 -8.93 -7.15
CA PHE A 100 10.54 -9.89 -6.26
C PHE A 100 10.39 -11.24 -6.96
N SER A 101 11.23 -12.21 -6.62
CA SER A 101 11.18 -13.58 -7.15
C SER A 101 10.52 -14.54 -6.17
N CYS A 102 9.64 -15.40 -6.66
CA CYS A 102 9.13 -16.53 -5.88
C CYS A 102 10.21 -17.60 -5.72
N ARG A 103 10.25 -18.24 -4.55
CA ARG A 103 11.16 -19.37 -4.29
C ARG A 103 10.54 -20.71 -4.70
N ASP A 104 9.22 -20.80 -4.68
CA ASP A 104 8.46 -22.02 -4.93
C ASP A 104 8.07 -22.20 -6.42
N CYS A 105 8.27 -21.17 -7.25
CA CYS A 105 8.02 -21.22 -8.68
C CYS A 105 8.84 -20.16 -9.43
N PRO A 106 8.97 -20.24 -10.77
CA PRO A 106 9.81 -19.30 -11.54
C PRO A 106 9.21 -17.90 -11.72
N LYS A 107 8.08 -17.59 -11.07
CA LYS A 107 7.38 -16.30 -11.24
C LYS A 107 8.13 -15.16 -10.54
N GLN A 108 8.25 -14.05 -11.27
CA GLN A 108 8.85 -12.81 -10.77
C GLN A 108 7.86 -11.65 -10.88
N PHE A 109 7.96 -10.71 -9.95
CA PHE A 109 7.01 -9.61 -9.78
C PHE A 109 7.74 -8.28 -9.64
N VAL A 110 7.11 -7.25 -10.19
CA VAL A 110 7.60 -5.87 -10.18
C VAL A 110 7.27 -5.12 -8.89
N THR A 111 6.29 -5.61 -8.11
CA THR A 111 5.87 -4.98 -6.84
C THR A 111 5.68 -6.01 -5.74
N SER A 112 5.94 -5.58 -4.50
CA SER A 112 5.74 -6.42 -3.31
C SER A 112 4.28 -6.84 -3.11
N THR A 113 3.31 -6.00 -3.49
CA THR A 113 1.88 -6.32 -3.34
C THR A 113 1.47 -7.49 -4.21
N LEU A 114 1.84 -7.49 -5.50
CA LEU A 114 1.55 -8.61 -6.40
C LEU A 114 2.27 -9.88 -5.95
N PHE A 115 3.52 -9.74 -5.49
CA PHE A 115 4.27 -10.85 -4.93
C PHE A 115 3.58 -11.45 -3.70
N LYS A 116 3.17 -10.62 -2.72
CA LYS A 116 2.44 -11.08 -1.53
C LYS A 116 1.11 -11.73 -1.88
N GLN A 117 0.37 -11.20 -2.86
CA GLN A 117 -0.87 -11.81 -3.35
C GLN A 117 -0.59 -13.19 -3.96
N HIS A 118 0.49 -13.33 -4.74
CA HIS A 118 0.90 -14.60 -5.28
C HIS A 118 1.32 -15.62 -4.20
N LEU A 119 2.07 -15.20 -3.18
CA LEU A 119 2.49 -16.08 -2.08
C LEU A 119 1.28 -16.68 -1.33
N ARG A 120 0.19 -15.93 -1.19
CA ARG A 120 -1.05 -16.45 -0.58
C ARG A 120 -1.63 -17.64 -1.36
N ALA A 121 -1.47 -17.67 -2.68
CA ALA A 121 -1.94 -18.78 -3.51
C ALA A 121 -1.11 -20.06 -3.30
N HIS A 122 0.17 -19.94 -2.92
CA HIS A 122 0.96 -21.10 -2.49
C HIS A 122 0.50 -21.62 -1.13
N GLN A 123 0.13 -20.73 -0.21
CA GLN A 123 -0.35 -21.10 1.12
C GLN A 123 -1.69 -21.85 1.09
N THR A 124 -2.56 -21.56 0.12
CA THR A 124 -3.84 -22.27 -0.05
C THR A 124 -3.69 -23.68 -0.61
N LEU A 125 -2.63 -23.97 -1.37
CA LEU A 125 -2.37 -25.30 -1.93
C LEU A 125 -1.75 -26.28 -0.90
N SER A 126 -1.22 -25.77 0.22
CA SER A 126 -0.65 -26.59 1.30
C SER A 126 -1.66 -26.96 2.40
N ALA A 127 -2.91 -26.49 2.34
CA ALA A 127 -3.93 -26.75 3.35
C ALA A 127 -4.85 -27.96 3.01
N GLU A 128 -4.83 -28.44 1.77
CA GLU A 128 -5.64 -29.58 1.28
C GLU A 128 -4.89 -30.91 1.51
N GLY A 129 -4.52 -31.21 2.76
CA GLY A 129 -3.67 -32.36 3.09
C GLY A 129 -3.90 -33.02 4.44
N SER A 130 -4.98 -32.69 5.15
CA SER A 130 -5.29 -33.26 6.47
C SER A 130 -6.77 -33.61 6.61
N HIS A 131 -7.24 -34.58 5.83
CA HIS A 131 -8.44 -35.35 6.18
C HIS A 131 -8.02 -36.80 6.48
N PRO A 132 -8.10 -37.27 7.74
CA PRO A 132 -8.04 -38.69 8.01
C PRO A 132 -9.38 -39.29 7.60
N SER A 133 -9.38 -40.15 6.58
CA SER A 133 -10.53 -41.01 6.30
C SER A 133 -10.56 -42.13 7.35
N SER A 134 -11.73 -42.32 7.96
CA SER A 134 -12.10 -43.54 8.70
C SER A 134 -12.19 -44.74 7.77
#